data_AF-A0A938GP28-F1
#
_entry.id   AF-A0A938GP28-F1
#
_cell.length_a   1.000
_cell.length_b   1.000
_cell.length_c   1.000
_cell.angle_alpha   90.00
_cell.angle_beta   90.00
_cell.angle_gamma   90.00
#
_symmetry.space_group_name_H-M   'P 1'
#
loop_
_entity.id
_entity.type
_entity.pdbx_description
1 polymer ?
#
loop_
_entity_poly.entity_id
_entity_poly.type
_entity_poly.pdbx_seq_one_letter_code
_entity_poly.pdbx_strand_id
1 'polypeptide(L)'
;MRTKTLLLTAALSAASLLSSMAAGVTSVNVVGYINVSVPAGFSFIANQLVGSSSKLSDLIPNPPDETVIYTWDNGFASNGYNLFGDSTWENGDITLTPGAGALVFAKSPFTVTFVGEVKQGQLNTSIAKGFNFVSSQVPQEGTVSALGYTPNAGDVLYKWDNGFFAYSWDIFGDSAWDPSEPTLGVGQSALLFSAAGGSWNRSFTVN
;
A
#
# COMPACT_ATOMS: atom_id res chain seq x y z
N MET A 1 -40.71 -27.26 -71.87
CA MET A 1 -40.61 -25.85 -72.31
C MET A 1 -40.50 -25.01 -71.03
N ARG A 2 -39.29 -24.50 -70.68
CA ARG A 2 -38.95 -23.06 -70.57
C ARG A 2 -40.10 -22.23 -69.94
N THR A 3 -39.91 -21.56 -68.81
CA THR A 3 -39.29 -20.23 -68.75
C THR A 3 -38.82 -19.85 -67.33
N LYS A 4 -37.70 -19.13 -67.30
CA LYS A 4 -37.02 -18.51 -66.16
C LYS A 4 -37.77 -17.28 -65.62
N THR A 5 -37.74 -17.04 -64.31
CA THR A 5 -37.75 -15.68 -63.75
C THR A 5 -36.77 -15.62 -62.59
N LEU A 6 -35.82 -14.69 -62.67
CA LEU A 6 -34.76 -14.41 -61.71
C LEU A 6 -34.97 -12.96 -61.22
N LEU A 7 -35.07 -12.71 -59.91
CA LEU A 7 -34.87 -11.40 -59.29
C LEU A 7 -34.50 -11.65 -57.81
N LEU A 8 -33.20 -11.71 -57.48
CA LEU A 8 -32.33 -10.62 -57.00
C LEU A 8 -32.73 -9.99 -55.65
N THR A 9 -31.88 -10.31 -54.66
CA THR A 9 -31.39 -9.44 -53.55
C THR A 9 -32.31 -9.18 -52.35
N ALA A 10 -31.98 -9.81 -51.22
CA ALA A 10 -31.80 -9.13 -49.94
C ALA A 10 -30.78 -9.92 -49.10
N ALA A 11 -29.65 -9.30 -48.82
CA ALA A 11 -28.62 -9.83 -47.94
C ALA A 11 -29.09 -9.74 -46.48
N LEU A 12 -28.96 -10.82 -45.73
CA LEU A 12 -28.80 -10.74 -44.28
C LEU A 12 -27.76 -11.79 -43.87
N SER A 13 -26.53 -11.32 -43.73
CA SER A 13 -25.44 -12.04 -43.09
C SER A 13 -25.78 -12.23 -41.61
N ALA A 14 -25.88 -13.49 -41.17
CA ALA A 14 -25.72 -13.84 -39.76
C ALA A 14 -24.65 -14.93 -39.69
N ALA A 15 -23.42 -14.50 -39.46
CA ALA A 15 -22.35 -15.38 -39.02
C ALA A 15 -22.76 -16.00 -37.68
N SER A 16 -22.90 -17.32 -37.66
CA SER A 16 -23.17 -18.08 -36.45
C SER A 16 -21.96 -17.99 -35.51
N LEU A 17 -22.09 -17.10 -34.52
CA LEU A 17 -21.59 -17.16 -33.14
C LEU A 17 -20.27 -17.91 -32.91
N LEU A 18 -19.19 -17.10 -32.91
CA LEU A 18 -18.17 -17.00 -31.87
C LEU A 18 -17.98 -18.25 -30.97
N SER A 19 -16.96 -19.03 -31.27
CA SER A 19 -16.16 -19.69 -30.24
C SER A 19 -15.38 -18.61 -29.46
N SER A 20 -16.01 -17.94 -28.49
CA SER A 20 -15.26 -17.12 -27.54
C SER A 20 -14.63 -18.06 -26.51
N MET A 21 -13.35 -18.32 -26.72
CA MET A 21 -12.44 -18.97 -25.80
C MET A 21 -12.71 -18.50 -24.37
N ALA A 22 -13.14 -19.40 -23.48
CA ALA A 22 -12.82 -19.28 -22.07
C ALA A 22 -11.31 -19.54 -21.95
N ALA A 23 -10.49 -18.56 -22.36
CA ALA A 23 -9.10 -18.52 -21.98
C ALA A 23 -9.11 -18.30 -20.46
N GLY A 24 -8.80 -19.35 -19.71
CA GLY A 24 -8.70 -19.28 -18.26
C GLY A 24 -7.81 -18.11 -17.89
N VAL A 25 -8.34 -17.18 -17.11
CA VAL A 25 -7.56 -16.10 -16.54
C VAL A 25 -6.60 -16.74 -15.54
N THR A 26 -5.39 -17.04 -15.98
CA THR A 26 -4.30 -17.36 -15.06
C THR A 26 -3.89 -16.04 -14.42
N SER A 27 -4.26 -15.82 -13.16
CA SER A 27 -3.60 -14.80 -12.34
C SER A 27 -2.10 -15.06 -12.39
N VAL A 28 -1.35 -14.17 -13.03
CA VAL A 28 0.11 -14.20 -12.92
C VAL A 28 0.44 -13.56 -11.58
N ASN A 29 1.00 -14.34 -10.66
CA ASN A 29 1.56 -13.77 -9.44
C ASN A 29 2.79 -12.95 -9.82
N VAL A 30 2.80 -11.69 -9.41
CA VAL A 30 3.91 -10.78 -9.68
C VAL A 30 4.77 -10.73 -8.44
N VAL A 31 5.96 -11.31 -8.55
CA VAL A 31 6.96 -11.36 -7.48
C VAL A 31 8.00 -10.29 -7.73
N GLY A 32 8.40 -9.59 -6.68
CA GLY A 32 9.43 -8.56 -6.78
C GLY A 32 10.12 -8.32 -5.45
N TYR A 33 10.91 -7.24 -5.44
CA TYR A 33 11.54 -6.73 -4.23
C TYR A 33 11.42 -5.21 -4.17
N ILE A 34 11.43 -4.66 -2.96
CA ILE A 34 11.46 -3.22 -2.68
C ILE A 34 12.68 -2.95 -1.81
N ASN A 35 13.53 -2.03 -2.26
CA ASN A 35 14.62 -1.50 -1.44
C ASN A 35 14.17 -0.17 -0.81
N VAL A 36 14.08 -0.14 0.52
CA VAL A 36 13.77 1.06 1.29
C VAL A 36 15.03 1.56 1.95
N SER A 37 15.49 2.74 1.55
CA SER A 37 16.59 3.43 2.21
C SER A 37 16.08 4.09 3.49
N VAL A 38 16.64 3.69 4.63
CA VAL A 38 16.36 4.30 5.93
C VAL A 38 17.56 5.18 6.30
N PRO A 39 17.48 6.52 6.16
CA PRO A 39 18.51 7.43 6.65
C PRO A 39 18.65 7.37 8.18
N ALA A 40 19.73 7.95 8.70
CA ALA A 40 19.81 8.21 10.13
C ALA A 40 18.71 9.21 10.56
N GLY A 41 18.11 8.96 11.71
CA GLY A 41 16.93 9.67 12.19
C GLY A 41 15.64 8.90 11.94
N PHE A 42 14.54 9.63 11.77
CA PHE A 42 13.21 9.05 11.59
C PHE A 42 12.88 8.78 10.12
N SER A 43 12.13 7.70 9.86
CA SER A 43 11.59 7.39 8.54
C SER A 43 10.29 6.60 8.67
N PHE A 44 9.32 6.91 7.82
CA PHE A 44 8.12 6.07 7.70
C PHE A 44 8.38 4.92 6.73
N ILE A 45 8.13 3.69 7.17
CA ILE A 45 8.38 2.47 6.39
C ILE A 45 7.12 1.64 6.24
N ALA A 46 7.02 0.91 5.12
CA ALA A 46 5.94 -0.02 4.82
C ALA A 46 6.45 -1.21 4.03
N ASN A 47 6.00 -2.41 4.38
CA ASN A 47 6.13 -3.58 3.51
C ASN A 47 4.87 -3.68 2.62
N GLN A 48 5.04 -3.50 1.31
CA GLN A 48 3.94 -3.55 0.33
C GLN A 48 3.90 -4.88 -0.44
N LEU A 49 4.67 -5.87 0.01
CA LEU A 49 4.75 -7.21 -0.57
C LEU A 49 4.29 -8.27 0.42
N VAL A 50 3.77 -9.37 -0.10
CA VAL A 50 3.42 -10.56 0.67
C VAL A 50 4.52 -11.60 0.50
N GLY A 51 5.37 -11.72 1.51
CA GLY A 51 6.42 -12.74 1.60
C GLY A 51 5.96 -13.99 2.35
N SER A 52 6.91 -14.87 2.69
CA SER A 52 6.68 -16.05 3.52
C SER A 52 6.35 -15.73 4.98
N SER A 53 6.71 -14.52 5.43
CA SER A 53 6.44 -14.01 6.77
C SER A 53 6.14 -12.51 6.72
N SER A 54 5.39 -12.03 7.71
CA SER A 54 5.18 -10.60 7.95
C SER A 54 5.81 -10.14 9.25
N LYS A 55 6.54 -11.02 9.96
CA LYS A 55 7.17 -10.71 11.25
C LYS A 55 8.34 -9.76 11.06
N LEU A 56 8.52 -8.86 12.02
CA LEU A 56 9.56 -7.85 12.01
C LEU A 56 10.96 -8.48 12.02
N SER A 57 11.15 -9.56 12.79
CA SER A 57 12.42 -10.31 12.80
C SER A 57 12.79 -10.90 11.44
N ASP A 58 11.81 -11.22 10.59
CA ASP A 58 12.05 -11.80 9.28
C ASP A 58 12.20 -10.71 8.20
N LEU A 59 11.43 -9.63 8.33
CA LEU A 59 11.45 -8.51 7.39
C LEU A 59 12.65 -7.58 7.57
N ILE A 60 13.12 -7.40 8.82
CA ILE A 60 14.24 -6.53 9.19
C ILE A 60 15.13 -7.30 10.17
N PRO A 61 15.87 -8.32 9.71
CA PRO A 61 16.57 -9.25 10.60
C PRO A 61 17.81 -8.66 11.27
N ASN A 62 18.52 -7.76 10.58
CA ASN A 62 19.81 -7.21 11.03
C ASN A 62 19.90 -5.70 10.79
N PRO A 63 19.02 -4.87 11.38
CA PRO A 63 19.19 -3.43 11.33
C PRO A 63 20.38 -3.00 12.20
N PRO A 64 20.82 -1.74 12.12
CA PRO A 64 21.81 -1.19 13.05
C PRO A 64 21.37 -1.33 14.52
N ASP A 65 22.34 -1.44 15.42
CA ASP A 65 22.10 -1.46 16.85
C ASP A 65 21.31 -0.23 17.30
N GLU A 66 20.42 -0.44 18.29
CA GLU A 66 19.52 0.58 18.81
C GLU A 66 18.54 1.16 17.78
N THR A 67 18.27 0.44 16.67
CA THR A 67 17.15 0.76 15.80
C THR A 67 15.85 0.57 16.58
N VAL A 68 14.94 1.54 16.51
CA VAL A 68 13.64 1.50 17.19
C VAL A 68 12.53 1.57 16.16
N ILE A 69 11.57 0.66 16.26
CA ILE A 69 10.31 0.74 15.51
C ILE A 69 9.19 1.20 16.43
N TYR A 70 8.41 2.15 15.93
CA TYR A 70 7.20 2.64 16.56
C TYR A 70 5.98 2.20 15.76
N THR A 71 5.06 1.55 16.46
CA THR A 71 3.76 1.13 15.94
C THR A 71 2.64 1.81 16.73
N TRP A 72 1.41 1.65 16.24
CA TRP A 72 0.22 2.13 16.94
C TRP A 72 -0.71 0.96 17.24
N ASP A 73 -0.88 0.66 18.54
CA ASP A 73 -1.90 -0.28 19.05
C ASP A 73 -2.53 0.35 20.30
N ASN A 74 -3.60 1.13 20.09
CA ASN A 74 -4.26 1.93 21.12
C ASN A 74 -3.33 2.93 21.85
N GLY A 75 -2.22 3.28 21.21
CA GLY A 75 -1.17 4.15 21.72
C GLY A 75 0.14 3.88 20.97
N PHE A 76 1.13 4.75 21.15
CA PHE A 76 2.47 4.48 20.65
C PHE A 76 3.11 3.34 21.44
N ALA A 77 3.55 2.31 20.71
CA ALA A 77 4.42 1.27 21.22
C ALA A 77 5.78 1.38 20.52
N SER A 78 6.86 1.13 21.25
CA SER A 78 8.22 1.09 20.73
C SER A 78 8.81 -0.31 20.88
N ASN A 79 9.64 -0.71 19.93
CA ASN A 79 10.35 -1.99 19.95
C ASN A 79 11.78 -1.77 19.48
N GLY A 80 12.76 -2.05 20.34
CA GLY A 80 14.17 -1.86 20.05
C GLY A 80 14.83 -3.11 19.46
N TYR A 81 15.88 -2.89 18.66
CA TYR A 81 16.80 -3.93 18.21
C TYR A 81 18.14 -3.85 18.95
N ASN A 82 18.61 -5.00 19.44
CA ASN A 82 19.91 -5.20 20.05
C ASN A 82 20.22 -4.25 21.23
N LEU A 83 19.23 -3.93 22.07
CA LEU A 83 19.42 -3.04 23.23
C LEU A 83 20.33 -3.63 24.31
N PHE A 84 20.47 -4.96 24.33
CA PHE A 84 21.23 -5.70 25.35
C PHE A 84 22.41 -6.50 24.77
N GLY A 85 22.76 -6.32 23.48
CA GLY A 85 23.88 -7.02 22.86
C GLY A 85 23.56 -8.45 22.40
N ASP A 86 22.27 -8.83 22.28
CA ASP A 86 21.81 -10.15 21.87
C ASP A 86 21.51 -10.30 20.36
N SER A 87 21.63 -9.20 19.60
CA SER A 87 21.29 -9.16 18.16
C SER A 87 19.85 -9.57 17.85
N THR A 88 18.90 -9.19 18.71
CA THR A 88 17.47 -9.48 18.50
C THR A 88 16.58 -8.25 18.67
N TRP A 89 15.37 -8.32 18.11
CA TRP A 89 14.29 -7.41 18.48
C TRP A 89 13.73 -7.80 19.85
N GLU A 90 13.39 -6.82 20.69
CA GLU A 90 12.68 -7.08 21.97
C GLU A 90 11.38 -7.88 21.75
N ASN A 91 10.67 -7.56 20.67
CA ASN A 91 9.55 -8.32 20.15
C ASN A 91 9.67 -8.47 18.62
N GLY A 92 10.21 -9.61 18.18
CA GLY A 92 10.33 -9.93 16.74
C GLY A 92 9.01 -10.31 16.06
N ASP A 93 7.95 -10.62 16.83
CA ASP A 93 6.67 -11.11 16.32
C ASP A 93 5.72 -9.98 15.88
N ILE A 94 6.07 -8.71 16.10
CA ILE A 94 5.35 -7.57 15.51
C ILE A 94 5.26 -7.77 14.00
N THR A 95 4.10 -7.51 13.41
CA THR A 95 3.91 -7.74 11.97
C THR A 95 3.79 -6.43 11.18
N LEU A 96 4.38 -6.42 9.99
CA LEU A 96 4.21 -5.37 8.99
C LEU A 96 3.60 -5.97 7.73
N THR A 97 2.29 -5.82 7.61
CA THR A 97 1.50 -6.33 6.47
C THR A 97 1.18 -5.20 5.48
N PRO A 98 0.95 -5.52 4.19
CA PRO A 98 0.59 -4.49 3.21
C PRO A 98 -0.66 -3.72 3.62
N GLY A 99 -0.55 -2.39 3.60
CA GLY A 99 -1.57 -1.45 4.06
C GLY A 99 -1.30 -0.87 5.45
N ALA A 100 -0.51 -1.57 6.27
CA ALA A 100 0.00 -1.05 7.53
C ALA A 100 1.34 -0.33 7.32
N GLY A 101 1.89 0.22 8.40
CA GLY A 101 3.20 0.86 8.39
C GLY A 101 3.78 0.98 9.78
N ALA A 102 4.96 1.59 9.85
CA ALA A 102 5.58 1.99 11.09
C ALA A 102 6.47 3.21 10.89
N LEU A 103 6.80 3.88 11.99
CA LEU A 103 7.90 4.84 12.04
C LEU A 103 9.13 4.11 12.56
N VAL A 104 10.26 4.22 11.88
CA VAL A 104 11.55 3.72 12.34
C VAL A 104 12.45 4.89 12.74
N PHE A 105 13.21 4.71 13.81
CA PHE A 105 14.36 5.54 14.15
C PHE A 105 15.63 4.70 14.04
N ALA A 106 16.65 5.23 13.36
CA ALA A 106 17.95 4.58 13.24
C ALA A 106 19.10 5.57 13.51
N LYS A 107 20.14 5.13 14.22
CA LYS A 107 21.33 5.97 14.50
C LYS A 107 22.27 6.07 13.30
N SER A 108 22.26 5.07 12.43
CA SER A 108 23.03 5.02 11.19
C SER A 108 22.12 4.61 10.04
N PRO A 109 22.41 5.07 8.81
CA PRO A 109 21.60 4.71 7.66
C PRO A 109 21.76 3.21 7.33
N PHE A 110 20.68 2.60 6.85
CA PHE A 110 20.68 1.23 6.34
C PHE A 110 19.63 1.04 5.25
N THR A 111 19.60 -0.13 4.62
CA THR A 111 18.59 -0.47 3.60
C THR A 111 17.81 -1.70 4.05
N VAL A 112 16.48 -1.61 3.99
CA VAL A 112 15.58 -2.74 4.16
C VAL A 112 15.20 -3.27 2.79
N THR A 113 15.29 -4.59 2.59
CA THR A 113 14.86 -5.26 1.35
C THR A 113 13.64 -6.12 1.66
N PHE A 114 12.47 -5.69 1.16
CA PHE A 114 11.27 -6.52 1.19
C PHE A 114 11.20 -7.37 -0.07
N VAL A 115 10.81 -8.64 0.05
CA VAL A 115 10.66 -9.58 -1.07
C VAL A 115 9.32 -10.29 -0.95
N GLY A 116 8.61 -10.42 -2.06
CA GLY A 116 7.33 -11.12 -2.07
C GLY A 116 6.46 -10.80 -3.27
N GLU A 117 5.21 -11.24 -3.18
CA GLU A 117 4.20 -11.04 -4.21
C GLU A 117 3.46 -9.71 -4.01
N VAL A 118 3.03 -9.09 -5.12
CA VAL A 118 2.15 -7.93 -5.09
C VAL A 118 0.69 -8.39 -4.97
N LYS A 119 -0.04 -7.86 -3.99
CA LYS A 119 -1.48 -8.13 -3.85
C LYS A 119 -2.26 -7.64 -5.07
N GLN A 120 -3.26 -8.40 -5.49
CA GLN A 120 -4.16 -8.07 -6.61
C GLN A 120 -5.62 -8.25 -6.22
N GLY A 121 -6.53 -7.72 -7.04
CA GLY A 121 -7.97 -7.74 -6.81
C GLY A 121 -8.47 -6.53 -6.03
N GLN A 122 -9.51 -6.76 -5.23
CA GLN A 122 -10.06 -5.77 -4.31
C GLN A 122 -9.31 -5.84 -2.98
N LEU A 123 -8.65 -4.75 -2.63
CA LEU A 123 -7.82 -4.60 -1.45
C LEU A 123 -8.49 -3.63 -0.48
N ASN A 124 -8.47 -3.97 0.81
CA ASN A 124 -9.03 -3.16 1.89
C ASN A 124 -8.06 -3.10 3.06
N THR A 125 -7.85 -1.90 3.60
CA THR A 125 -7.19 -1.66 4.88
C THR A 125 -8.19 -0.97 5.80
N SER A 126 -8.50 -1.58 6.93
CA SER A 126 -9.37 -0.96 7.95
C SER A 126 -8.67 0.24 8.59
N ILE A 127 -9.41 1.32 8.79
CA ILE A 127 -8.92 2.54 9.45
C ILE A 127 -9.78 2.75 10.69
N ALA A 128 -9.16 2.68 11.86
CA ALA A 128 -9.81 3.03 13.10
C ALA A 128 -9.98 4.55 13.19
N LYS A 129 -10.97 5.01 13.96
CA LYS A 129 -11.00 6.42 14.36
C LYS A 129 -9.78 6.74 15.24
N GLY A 130 -9.15 7.88 15.02
CA GLY A 130 -7.90 8.26 15.68
C GLY A 130 -6.67 7.88 14.85
N PHE A 131 -5.56 7.58 15.52
CA PHE A 131 -4.27 7.35 14.88
C PHE A 131 -4.15 5.94 14.28
N ASN A 132 -3.56 5.86 13.08
CA ASN A 132 -3.30 4.63 12.35
C ASN A 132 -1.99 4.79 11.58
N PHE A 133 -1.11 3.79 11.58
CA PHE A 133 -0.07 3.71 10.56
C PHE A 133 -0.64 3.08 9.31
N VAL A 134 -0.58 3.80 8.19
CA VAL A 134 -1.18 3.39 6.92
C VAL A 134 -0.21 3.50 5.76
N SER A 135 -0.40 2.68 4.73
CA SER A 135 0.36 2.73 3.49
C SER A 135 -0.47 2.21 2.31
N SER A 136 0.02 2.40 1.09
CA SER A 136 -0.52 1.69 -0.09
C SER A 136 -0.31 0.18 0.07
N GLN A 137 -1.31 -0.63 -0.29
CA GLN A 137 -1.17 -2.10 -0.28
C GLN A 137 -0.34 -2.66 -1.44
N VAL A 138 0.02 -1.83 -2.41
CA VAL A 138 0.79 -2.22 -3.60
C VAL A 138 1.96 -1.26 -3.79
N PRO A 139 3.08 -1.72 -4.38
CA PRO A 139 4.28 -0.91 -4.60
C PRO A 139 4.10 0.08 -5.74
N GLN A 140 3.28 1.11 -5.49
CA GLN A 140 3.04 2.22 -6.40
C GLN A 140 3.19 3.52 -5.64
N GLU A 141 3.88 4.48 -6.27
CA GLU A 141 3.92 5.86 -5.80
C GLU A 141 2.74 6.68 -6.36
N GLY A 142 2.33 7.70 -5.63
CA GLY A 142 1.31 8.63 -6.11
C GLY A 142 0.72 9.47 -4.99
N THR A 143 -0.24 10.32 -5.36
CA THR A 143 -1.08 11.02 -4.38
C THR A 143 -1.95 10.02 -3.62
N VAL A 144 -2.33 10.34 -2.39
CA VAL A 144 -3.17 9.44 -1.59
C VAL A 144 -4.50 9.10 -2.28
N SER A 145 -5.12 10.02 -3.03
CA SER A 145 -6.32 9.74 -3.83
C SER A 145 -6.04 8.79 -5.00
N ALA A 146 -4.95 9.01 -5.74
CA ALA A 146 -4.52 8.09 -6.81
C ALA A 146 -4.17 6.70 -6.26
N LEU A 147 -3.81 6.62 -4.99
CA LEU A 147 -3.58 5.38 -4.28
C LEU A 147 -4.84 4.73 -3.68
N GLY A 148 -6.01 5.35 -3.84
CA GLY A 148 -7.33 4.84 -3.43
C GLY A 148 -7.80 5.31 -2.06
N TYR A 149 -7.09 6.22 -1.40
CA TYR A 149 -7.56 6.78 -0.13
C TYR A 149 -8.69 7.77 -0.39
N THR A 150 -9.82 7.60 0.32
CA THR A 150 -10.92 8.56 0.33
C THR A 150 -10.97 9.19 1.72
N PRO A 151 -10.48 10.43 1.88
CA PRO A 151 -10.43 11.09 3.19
C PRO A 151 -11.81 11.55 3.66
N ASN A 152 -11.96 11.68 4.98
CA ASN A 152 -13.08 12.34 5.65
C ASN A 152 -12.64 13.72 6.15
N ALA A 153 -13.58 14.66 6.24
CA ALA A 153 -13.31 15.99 6.81
C ALA A 153 -12.66 15.89 8.19
N GLY A 154 -11.53 16.58 8.36
CA GLY A 154 -10.72 16.56 9.59
C GLY A 154 -9.72 15.41 9.69
N ASP A 155 -9.58 14.55 8.66
CA ASP A 155 -8.46 13.63 8.57
C ASP A 155 -7.14 14.40 8.45
N VAL A 156 -6.09 13.92 9.12
CA VAL A 156 -4.75 14.51 9.08
C VAL A 156 -3.72 13.42 8.80
N LEU A 157 -2.97 13.57 7.72
CA LEU A 157 -1.86 12.69 7.35
C LEU A 157 -0.54 13.33 7.78
N TYR A 158 0.24 12.62 8.58
CA TYR A 158 1.57 13.04 9.02
C TYR A 158 2.63 12.27 8.26
N LYS A 159 3.58 13.00 7.67
CA LYS A 159 4.77 12.46 7.03
C LYS A 159 6.03 13.01 7.69
N TRP A 160 7.14 12.33 7.45
CA TRP A 160 8.47 12.81 7.82
C TRP A 160 9.16 13.42 6.60
N ASP A 161 9.44 14.72 6.67
CA ASP A 161 10.22 15.48 5.68
C ASP A 161 11.09 16.50 6.43
N ASN A 162 12.26 16.08 6.91
CA ASN A 162 13.12 16.84 7.82
C ASN A 162 12.39 17.35 9.10
N GLY A 163 11.35 16.63 9.50
CA GLY A 163 10.44 16.98 10.59
C GLY A 163 9.06 16.40 10.32
N PHE A 164 8.18 16.42 11.32
CA PHE A 164 6.79 16.06 11.11
C PHE A 164 6.08 17.16 10.31
N PHE A 165 5.48 16.77 9.20
CA PHE A 165 4.65 17.63 8.37
C PHE A 165 3.24 17.07 8.31
N ALA A 166 2.25 17.93 8.53
CA ALA A 166 0.83 17.56 8.55
C ALA A 166 0.14 18.03 7.27
N TYR A 167 -0.69 17.14 6.72
CA TYR A 167 -1.59 17.42 5.62
C TYR A 167 -3.01 17.20 6.14
N SER A 168 -3.88 18.19 6.07
CA SER A 168 -5.24 18.11 6.62
C SER A 168 -6.27 18.12 5.50
N TRP A 169 -7.30 17.31 5.60
CA TRP A 169 -8.38 17.28 4.61
C TRP A 169 -9.58 18.13 5.03
N ASP A 170 -10.04 18.97 4.12
CA ASP A 170 -11.30 19.72 4.17
C ASP A 170 -11.43 20.61 5.42
N ILE A 171 -10.34 21.28 5.80
CA ILE A 171 -10.35 22.20 6.96
C ILE A 171 -11.04 23.53 6.67
N PHE A 172 -11.24 23.85 5.38
CA PHE A 172 -11.93 25.06 4.92
C PHE A 172 -13.28 24.77 4.24
N GLY A 173 -13.71 23.51 4.15
CA GLY A 173 -14.97 23.14 3.49
C GLY A 173 -14.92 23.13 1.96
N ASP A 174 -13.72 23.04 1.37
CA ASP A 174 -13.44 23.08 -0.06
C ASP A 174 -13.13 21.69 -0.66
N SER A 175 -13.21 20.62 0.14
CA SER A 175 -12.91 19.25 -0.27
C SER A 175 -11.50 19.11 -0.87
N ALA A 176 -10.50 19.71 -0.20
CA ALA A 176 -9.11 19.65 -0.60
C ALA A 176 -8.17 19.28 0.56
N TRP A 177 -6.95 18.87 0.22
CA TRP A 177 -5.85 18.71 1.18
C TRP A 177 -5.07 20.02 1.32
N ASP A 178 -4.80 20.40 2.56
CA ASP A 178 -3.95 21.52 2.93
C ASP A 178 -2.63 21.04 3.55
N PRO A 179 -1.48 21.63 3.20
CA PRO A 179 -1.31 22.71 2.22
C PRO A 179 -1.35 22.24 0.75
N SER A 180 -1.32 20.92 0.52
CA SER A 180 -1.46 20.30 -0.80
C SER A 180 -1.77 18.81 -0.61
N GLU A 181 -2.15 18.10 -1.66
CA GLU A 181 -2.36 16.66 -1.57
C GLU A 181 -1.06 15.90 -1.29
N PRO A 182 -0.98 15.10 -0.21
CA PRO A 182 0.21 14.33 0.09
C PRO A 182 0.39 13.17 -0.89
N THR A 183 1.66 12.90 -1.21
CA THR A 183 2.08 11.70 -1.94
C THR A 183 2.60 10.64 -0.99
N LEU A 184 2.59 9.37 -1.39
CA LEU A 184 3.35 8.30 -0.74
C LEU A 184 4.19 7.58 -1.80
N GLY A 185 5.44 7.29 -1.44
CA GLY A 185 6.35 6.50 -2.27
C GLY A 185 6.21 5.00 -2.03
N VAL A 186 6.90 4.22 -2.87
CA VAL A 186 7.08 2.79 -2.66
C VAL A 186 7.87 2.55 -1.37
N GLY A 187 7.39 1.64 -0.52
CA GLY A 187 8.00 1.32 0.77
C GLY A 187 7.80 2.37 1.87
N GLN A 188 6.99 3.40 1.62
CA GLN A 188 6.71 4.48 2.58
C GLN A 188 5.32 4.32 3.21
N SER A 189 5.23 4.58 4.52
CA SER A 189 3.96 4.75 5.24
C SER A 189 3.72 6.21 5.64
N ALA A 190 2.61 6.46 6.32
CA ALA A 190 2.33 7.68 7.03
C ALA A 190 1.57 7.37 8.32
N LEU A 191 1.55 8.33 9.24
CA LEU A 191 0.65 8.29 10.39
C LEU A 191 -0.61 9.07 10.01
N LEU A 192 -1.75 8.41 9.97
CA LEU A 192 -3.05 9.01 9.72
C LEU A 192 -3.79 9.20 11.04
N PHE A 193 -4.18 10.43 11.36
CA PHE A 193 -5.30 10.67 12.26
C PHE A 193 -6.58 10.67 11.41
N SER A 194 -7.49 9.72 11.64
CA SER A 194 -8.81 9.71 11.01
C SER A 194 -9.88 10.23 11.95
N ALA A 195 -10.63 11.24 11.51
CA ALA A 195 -11.70 11.85 12.31
C ALA A 195 -12.92 10.91 12.48
N ALA A 196 -13.21 10.09 11.47
CA ALA A 196 -14.38 9.22 11.42
C ALA A 196 -14.04 7.71 11.43
N GLY A 197 -12.79 7.33 11.13
CA GLY A 197 -12.45 5.96 10.76
C GLY A 197 -12.93 5.62 9.34
N GLY A 198 -12.89 4.34 8.96
CA GLY A 198 -13.36 3.87 7.67
C GLY A 198 -12.46 2.80 7.08
N SER A 199 -12.15 2.93 5.79
CA SER A 199 -11.23 2.02 5.11
C SER A 199 -10.53 2.67 3.92
N TRP A 200 -9.31 2.22 3.66
CA TRP A 200 -8.58 2.50 2.43
C TRP A 200 -8.81 1.34 1.45
N ASN A 201 -9.55 1.62 0.37
CA ASN A 201 -9.91 0.61 -0.62
C ASN A 201 -9.14 0.83 -1.91
N ARG A 202 -8.71 -0.26 -2.55
CA ARG A 202 -8.03 -0.20 -3.84
C ARG A 202 -8.41 -1.40 -4.70
N SER A 203 -8.78 -1.16 -5.95
CA SER A 203 -8.83 -2.21 -6.97
C SER A 203 -7.54 -2.17 -7.78
N PHE A 204 -6.81 -3.28 -7.84
CA PHE A 204 -5.52 -3.34 -8.53
C PHE A 204 -5.34 -4.67 -9.26
N THR A 205 -4.87 -4.62 -10.49
CA THR A 205 -4.42 -5.79 -11.25
C THR A 205 -3.22 -5.38 -12.09
N VAL A 206 -2.35 -6.35 -12.41
CA VAL A 206 -1.13 -6.08 -13.18
C VAL A 206 -1.36 -6.22 -14.70
N ASN A 207 -2.56 -6.63 -15.13
CA ASN A 207 -2.91 -6.85 -16.54
C ASN A 207 -3.89 -5.81 -17.10
#